data_AF-A0A256GAI2-F1
#
_entry.id   AF-A0A256GAI2-F1
#
_cell.length_a   1.000
_cell.length_b   1.000
_cell.length_c   1.000
_cell.angle_alpha   90.00
_cell.angle_beta   90.00
_cell.angle_gamma   90.00
#
_symmetry.space_group_name_H-M   'P 1'
#
loop_
_entity.id
_entity.type
_entity.pdbx_description
1 polymer ?
#
loop_
_entity_poly.entity_id
_entity_poly.type
_entity_poly.pdbx_seq_one_letter_code
_entity_poly.pdbx_strand_id
1 'polypeptide(L)' 'MLSLMPWNWKQPDWPHFRYDASALAALEQRFLLSSGEVIGAVRHIGPDDRDRLRIELLSDEAIKTSAIEGHRAKLSRPL' A
#
# COMPACT_ATOMS: atom_id res chain seq x y z
N MET A 1 22.41 6.02 -22.53
CA MET A 1 22.82 6.64 -21.25
C MET A 1 21.59 6.77 -20.38
N LEU A 2 21.46 5.95 -19.32
CA LEU A 2 20.34 6.05 -18.39
C LEU A 2 20.54 7.30 -17.53
N SER A 3 19.60 8.24 -17.59
CA SER A 3 19.58 9.39 -16.67
C SER A 3 19.21 8.87 -15.29
N LEU A 4 20.17 8.83 -14.36
CA LEU A 4 19.89 8.54 -12.96
C LEU A 4 19.04 9.69 -12.41
N MET A 5 17.85 9.35 -11.90
CA MET A 5 17.00 10.30 -11.17
C MET A 5 17.83 10.94 -10.05
N PRO A 6 17.98 12.28 -9.99
CA PRO A 6 18.74 12.92 -8.93
C PRO A 6 18.07 12.64 -7.59
N TRP A 7 18.87 12.24 -6.61
CA TRP A 7 18.40 12.06 -5.23
C TRP A 7 17.68 13.32 -4.74
N ASN A 8 16.63 13.17 -3.94
CA ASN A 8 15.82 14.30 -3.47
C ASN A 8 16.65 15.42 -2.80
N TRP A 9 17.69 15.06 -2.04
CA TRP A 9 18.59 16.01 -1.37
C TRP A 9 19.50 16.80 -2.33
N LYS A 10 19.59 16.40 -3.60
CA LYS A 10 20.32 17.13 -4.65
C LYS A 10 19.44 18.17 -5.34
N GLN A 11 18.14 18.19 -5.05
CA GLN A 11 17.24 19.17 -5.66
C GLN A 11 17.52 20.57 -5.09
N PRO A 12 17.56 21.63 -5.92
CA PRO A 12 17.85 22.99 -5.46
C PRO A 12 16.87 23.49 -4.39
N ASP A 13 15.62 23.04 -4.49
CA ASP A 13 14.55 23.44 -3.57
C ASP A 13 14.49 22.57 -2.32
N TRP A 14 15.43 21.63 -2.10
CA TRP A 14 15.47 20.86 -0.86
C TRP A 14 15.79 21.77 0.35
N PRO A 15 15.09 21.64 1.50
CA PRO A 15 14.02 20.69 1.84
C PRO A 15 12.60 21.27 1.65
N HIS A 16 12.45 22.37 0.92
CA HIS A 16 11.20 23.09 0.69
C HIS A 16 10.31 22.37 -0.33
N PHE A 17 9.68 21.29 0.09
CA PHE A 17 8.71 20.57 -0.72
C PHE A 17 7.49 21.44 -1.04
N ARG A 18 6.97 21.25 -2.25
CA ARG A 18 5.73 21.87 -2.71
C ARG A 18 4.67 20.77 -2.87
N TYR A 19 3.46 21.07 -2.43
CA TYR A 19 2.31 20.18 -2.51
C TYR A 19 1.26 20.80 -3.43
N ASP A 20 0.78 20.01 -4.38
CA ASP A 20 -0.33 20.39 -5.26
C ASP A 20 -1.47 19.38 -5.05
N ALA A 21 -2.51 19.82 -4.34
CA ALA A 21 -3.70 19.00 -4.08
C ALA A 21 -4.41 18.61 -5.40
N SER A 22 -4.37 19.47 -6.41
CA SER A 22 -5.07 19.22 -7.68
C SER A 22 -4.47 18.04 -8.44
N ALA A 23 -3.15 17.82 -8.29
CA ALA A 23 -2.45 16.68 -8.86
C ALA A 23 -2.90 15.33 -8.24
N LEU A 24 -3.42 15.35 -7.01
CA LEU A 24 -3.90 14.15 -6.31
C LEU A 24 -5.42 13.95 -6.39
N ALA A 25 -6.20 14.99 -6.66
CA ALA A 25 -7.66 14.96 -6.56
C ALA A 25 -8.30 13.77 -7.32
N ALA A 26 -7.87 13.50 -8.55
CA ALA A 26 -8.39 12.38 -9.34
C ALA A 26 -7.96 11.01 -8.81
N LEU A 27 -6.77 10.90 -8.20
CA LEU A 27 -6.28 9.68 -7.56
C LEU A 27 -7.03 9.42 -6.26
N GLU A 28 -7.22 10.46 -5.44
CA GLU A 28 -7.98 10.40 -4.19
C GLU A 28 -9.43 9.99 -4.45
N GLN A 29 -10.08 10.56 -5.45
CA GLN A 29 -11.45 10.17 -5.81
C GLN A 29 -11.54 8.67 -6.18
N ARG A 30 -10.59 8.17 -6.98
CA ARG A 30 -10.54 6.73 -7.32
C ARG A 30 -10.30 5.87 -6.09
N PHE A 31 -9.36 6.28 -5.24
CA PHE A 31 -9.05 5.59 -4.00
C PHE A 31 -10.27 5.50 -3.09
N LEU A 32 -11.02 6.59 -2.91
CA LEU A 32 -12.23 6.63 -2.08
C LEU A 32 -13.33 5.72 -2.64
N LEU A 33 -13.54 5.72 -3.96
CA LEU A 33 -14.53 4.84 -4.60
C LEU A 33 -14.20 3.37 -4.36
N SER A 34 -12.98 2.94 -4.69
CA SER A 34 -12.54 1.55 -4.50
C SER A 34 -12.54 1.14 -3.02
N SER A 35 -12.18 2.06 -2.11
CA SER A 35 -12.26 1.80 -0.67
C SER A 35 -13.71 1.57 -0.23
N GLY A 36 -14.65 2.37 -0.74
CA GLY A 36 -16.07 2.20 -0.46
C GLY A 36 -16.60 0.85 -0.94
N GLU A 37 -16.22 0.42 -2.14
CA GLU A 37 -16.57 -0.89 -2.70
C GLU A 37 -16.06 -2.04 -1.82
N VAL A 38 -14.79 -1.99 -1.41
CA VAL A 38 -14.19 -3.00 -0.54
C VAL A 38 -14.88 -3.05 0.82
N ILE A 39 -15.13 -1.90 1.45
CA ILE A 39 -15.86 -1.82 2.73
C ILE A 39 -17.27 -2.41 2.57
N GLY A 40 -17.95 -2.08 1.47
CA GLY A 40 -19.26 -2.63 1.13
C GLY A 40 -19.23 -4.15 1.00
N ALA A 41 -18.27 -4.70 0.26
CA ALA A 41 -18.11 -6.14 0.10
C ALA A 41 -17.84 -6.83 1.44
N VAL A 42 -16.90 -6.32 2.24
CA VAL A 42 -16.52 -6.89 3.54
C VAL A 42 -17.69 -6.90 4.54
N ARG A 43 -18.60 -5.92 4.47
CA ARG A 43 -19.82 -5.88 5.32
C ARG A 43 -20.75 -7.07 5.12
N HIS A 44 -20.71 -7.71 3.96
CA HIS A 44 -21.58 -8.85 3.63
C HIS A 44 -20.89 -10.21 3.84
N ILE A 45 -19.62 -10.23 4.25
CA ILE A 45 -18.89 -11.45 4.61
C ILE A 45 -19.33 -11.90 6.01
N GLY A 46 -19.61 -13.19 6.17
CA GLY A 46 -19.94 -13.79 7.46
C GLY A 46 -18.81 -13.64 8.50
N PRO A 47 -19.12 -13.72 9.80
CA PRO A 47 -18.13 -13.47 10.86
C PRO A 47 -16.90 -14.40 10.79
N ASP A 48 -17.10 -15.70 10.58
CA ASP A 48 -16.00 -16.68 10.52
C ASP A 48 -15.07 -16.45 9.31
N ASP A 49 -15.66 -16.15 8.15
CA ASP A 49 -14.90 -15.85 6.92
C ASP A 49 -14.15 -14.51 7.02
N ARG A 50 -14.72 -13.54 7.75
CA ARG A 50 -14.09 -12.25 8.00
C ARG A 50 -12.84 -12.40 8.87
N ASP A 51 -12.90 -13.21 9.92
CA ASP A 51 -11.76 -13.45 10.80
C ASP A 51 -10.62 -14.17 10.07
N ARG A 52 -10.97 -15.16 9.23
CA ARG A 52 -9.99 -15.82 8.37
C ARG A 52 -9.32 -14.85 7.39
N LEU A 53 -10.11 -14.03 6.69
CA LEU A 53 -9.61 -13.01 5.78
C LEU A 53 -8.68 -12.02 6.50
N ARG A 54 -9.01 -11.64 7.73
CA ARG A 54 -8.17 -10.74 8.54
C ARG A 54 -6.82 -11.37 8.87
N ILE A 55 -6.79 -12.64 9.24
CA ILE A 55 -5.55 -13.36 9.53
C ILE A 55 -4.67 -13.44 8.28
N GLU A 56 -5.26 -13.75 7.12
CA GLU A 56 -4.53 -13.83 5.85
C GLU A 56 -3.93 -12.47 5.47
N LEU A 57 -4.71 -11.38 5.54
CA LEU A 57 -4.25 -10.03 5.23
C LEU A 57 -3.12 -9.56 6.16
N LEU A 58 -3.24 -9.78 7.47
CA LEU A 58 -2.20 -9.41 8.43
C LEU A 58 -0.90 -10.21 8.22
N SER A 59 -1.02 -11.48 7.85
CA SER A 59 0.13 -12.34 7.56
C SER A 59 0.86 -11.87 6.30
N ASP A 60 0.12 -11.51 5.25
CA ASP A 60 0.68 -11.01 4.00
C ASP A 60 1.35 -9.62 4.19
N GLU A 61 0.72 -8.73 4.96
CA GLU A 61 1.28 -7.41 5.28
C GLU A 61 2.60 -7.53 6.07
N ALA A 62 2.67 -8.46 7.03
CA ALA A 62 3.90 -8.72 7.78
C ALA A 62 5.06 -9.20 6.90
N ILE A 63 4.77 -10.00 5.86
CA ILE A 63 5.79 -10.44 4.89
C ILE A 63 6.25 -9.26 4.03
N LYS A 64 5.31 -8.47 3.50
CA LYS A 64 5.59 -7.36 2.59
C LYS A 64 6.41 -6.25 3.25
N THR A 65 6.04 -5.88 4.48
CA THR A 65 6.76 -4.86 5.26
C THR A 65 8.17 -5.34 5.60
N SER A 66 8.34 -6.60 6.00
CA SER A 66 9.65 -7.22 6.23
C SER A 66 10.56 -7.22 4.98
N ALA A 67 9.98 -7.35 3.78
CA ALA A 67 10.72 -7.30 2.52
C ALA A 67 11.31 -5.93 2.20
N ILE A 68 10.66 -4.84 2.64
CA ILE A 68 11.19 -3.47 2.48
C ILE A 68 12.47 -3.28 3.30
N GLU A 69 12.58 -3.99 4.43
CA GLU A 69 13.75 -3.98 5.31
C GLU A 69 14.84 -4.98 4.89
N GLY A 70 14.67 -5.68 3.77
CA GLY A 70 15.64 -6.65 3.24
C GLY A 70 15.48 -8.07 3.78
N HIS A 71 14.42 -8.37 4.54
CA HIS A 71 14.12 -9.73 5.00
C HIS A 71 13.23 -10.48 3.99
N ARG A 72 13.60 -11.72 3.62
CA ARG A 72 12.74 -12.63 2.85
C ARG A 72 12.04 -13.60 3.80
N ALA A 73 10.87 -13.25 4.30
CA ALA A 73 10.03 -14.20 5.03
C ALA A 73 9.47 -15.25 4.06
N LYS A 74 10.00 -16.49 4.10
CA LYS A 74 9.40 -17.64 3.44
C LYS A 74 8.30 -18.21 4.34
N LEU A 75 7.05 -17.82 4.12
CA LEU A 75 5.91 -18.58 4.65
C LEU A 75 5.56 -19.68 3.65
N SER A 76 6.31 -20.78 3.71
CA SER A 76 5.90 -22.04 3.07
C SER A 76 4.91 -22.76 3.98
N ARG A 77 3.62 -22.69 3.67
CA ARG A 77 2.69 -23.78 4.02
C ARG A 77 2.23 -24.44 2.73
N PRO A 78 2.54 -25.72 2.49
CA PRO A 78 1.78 -26.49 1.53
C PRO A 78 0.39 -26.78 2.13
N LEU A 79 -0.62 -26.81 1.26
CA LEU A 79 -1.89 -27.46 1.52
C LEU A 79 -1.67 -28.96 1.72
#